data_AF-A0A9P6M7J9-F1
#
_entry.id   AF-A0A9P6M7J9-F1
#
_cell.length_a   1.000
_cell.length_b   1.000
_cell.length_c   1.000
_cell.angle_alpha   90.00
_cell.angle_beta   90.00
_cell.angle_gamma   90.00
#
_symmetry.space_group_name_H-M   'P 1'
#
loop_
_entity.id
_entity.type
_entity.pdbx_description
1 polymer ?
#
loop_
_entity_poly.entity_id
_entity_poly.type
_entity_poly.pdbx_seq_one_letter_code
_entity_poly.pdbx_strand_id
1 'polypeptide(L)'
;MSTEDTHTANLAIAEHDGDGLVGDDTDKDIEAMKQRIKEMEVEAAKLREMQAQAEKDMNMTEEDKEAVDARSVYVGNVDWGSTPEELQAHFQSCGTINRITILCDKWTGHPKGYAYVEFADPSS
;
A
#
# COMPACT_ATOMS: atom_id res chain seq x y z
N MET A 1 -2.05 1.99 -74.55
CA MET A 1 -1.34 0.73 -74.23
C MET A 1 0.11 0.91 -74.58
N SER A 2 1.12 0.81 -73.72
CA SER A 2 1.35 0.98 -72.28
C SER A 2 2.87 0.90 -72.10
N THR A 3 3.39 1.40 -70.98
CA THR A 3 4.79 1.40 -70.49
C THR A 3 5.67 2.52 -71.08
N GLU A 4 5.83 3.68 -70.43
CA GLU A 4 6.51 4.05 -69.16
C GLU A 4 8.06 4.01 -69.21
N ASP A 5 8.57 5.24 -69.29
CA ASP A 5 9.75 5.87 -68.71
C ASP A 5 11.09 5.14 -68.51
N THR A 6 12.01 5.64 -69.33
CA THR A 6 13.41 5.98 -69.07
C THR A 6 13.95 5.76 -67.65
N HIS A 7 14.91 4.87 -67.61
CA HIS A 7 15.93 4.69 -66.59
C HIS A 7 16.64 6.02 -66.22
N THR A 8 16.62 6.42 -64.95
CA THR A 8 17.70 7.23 -64.36
C THR A 8 17.85 6.91 -62.88
N ALA A 9 18.97 6.24 -62.59
CA ALA A 9 19.79 6.27 -61.38
C ALA A 9 19.05 6.37 -60.04
N ASN A 10 18.86 5.22 -59.39
CA ASN A 10 18.81 5.20 -57.93
C ASN A 10 20.17 4.72 -57.39
N LEU A 11 20.77 5.60 -56.62
CA LEU A 11 22.09 5.53 -56.02
C LEU A 11 22.23 4.23 -55.20
N ALA A 12 23.20 3.39 -55.58
CA ALA A 12 23.62 2.26 -54.77
C ALA A 12 24.19 2.78 -53.45
N ILE A 13 23.38 2.74 -52.39
CA ILE A 13 23.87 2.83 -51.02
C ILE A 13 24.28 1.40 -50.68
N ALA A 14 25.58 1.16 -50.79
CA ALA A 14 26.19 -0.09 -50.35
C ALA A 14 25.82 -0.31 -48.89
N GLU A 15 25.33 -1.51 -48.60
CA GLU A 15 25.09 -1.99 -47.25
C GLU A 15 26.41 -1.90 -46.49
N HIS A 16 26.41 -1.08 -45.45
CA HIS A 16 27.47 -1.11 -44.45
C HIS A 16 27.13 -2.29 -43.55
N ASP A 17 27.87 -3.38 -43.69
CA ASP A 17 27.99 -4.45 -42.70
C ASP A 17 28.30 -3.83 -41.33
N GLY A 18 27.24 -3.52 -40.59
CA GLY A 18 27.25 -3.06 -39.21
C GLY A 18 26.71 -4.18 -38.34
N ASP A 19 27.43 -5.30 -38.30
CA ASP A 19 27.49 -6.13 -37.11
C ASP A 19 27.85 -5.22 -35.92
N GLY A 20 26.88 -5.08 -35.03
CA GLY A 20 26.95 -4.14 -33.92
C GLY A 20 25.72 -4.34 -33.06
N LEU A 21 25.63 -5.52 -32.45
CA LEU A 21 24.81 -5.73 -31.26
C LEU A 21 25.33 -4.77 -30.17
N VAL A 22 24.80 -3.54 -30.14
CA VAL A 22 24.86 -2.66 -28.98
C VAL A 22 23.83 -3.26 -28.02
N GLY A 23 24.15 -3.90 -26.91
CA GLY A 23 25.26 -3.71 -26.00
C GLY A 23 24.61 -3.71 -24.62
N ASP A 24 24.72 -4.85 -23.95
CA ASP A 24 24.62 -5.19 -22.50
C ASP A 24 24.36 -4.08 -21.44
N ASP A 25 23.42 -3.14 -21.63
CA ASP A 25 23.03 -2.16 -20.60
C ASP A 25 21.51 -2.20 -20.27
N THR A 26 20.69 -2.86 -21.08
CA THR A 26 19.23 -2.90 -20.92
C THR A 26 18.74 -3.80 -19.78
N ASP A 27 19.47 -4.85 -19.40
CA ASP A 27 18.99 -5.81 -18.39
C ASP A 27 18.91 -5.19 -16.99
N LYS A 28 19.91 -4.40 -16.58
CA LYS A 28 19.94 -3.74 -15.26
C LYS A 28 18.87 -2.65 -15.15
N ASP A 29 18.64 -1.89 -16.21
CA ASP A 29 17.60 -0.87 -16.26
C ASP A 29 16.19 -1.48 -16.26
N ILE A 30 15.99 -2.63 -16.92
CA ILE A 30 14.73 -3.39 -16.90
C ILE A 30 14.48 -3.97 -15.51
N GLU A 31 15.50 -4.50 -14.84
CA GLU A 31 15.37 -4.99 -13.46
C GLU A 31 15.05 -3.86 -12.47
N ALA A 32 15.71 -2.71 -12.58
CA ALA A 32 15.43 -1.54 -11.76
C ALA A 32 14.00 -1.01 -11.97
N MET A 33 13.50 -1.02 -13.22
CA MET A 33 12.12 -0.65 -13.55
C MET A 33 11.11 -1.65 -12.98
N LYS A 34 11.38 -2.96 -13.09
CA LYS A 34 10.54 -4.03 -12.51
C LYS A 34 10.40 -3.91 -11.00
N GLN A 35 11.51 -3.61 -10.30
CA GLN A 35 11.50 -3.40 -8.86
C GLN A 35 10.59 -2.22 -8.47
N ARG A 36 10.71 -1.08 -9.17
CA ARG A 36 9.88 0.10 -8.92
C ARG A 36 8.40 -0.11 -9.21
N ILE A 37 8.06 -0.87 -10.26
CA ILE A 37 6.66 -1.23 -10.55
C ILE A 37 6.11 -2.11 -9.42
N LYS A 38 6.88 -3.09 -8.96
CA LYS A 38 6.47 -3.97 -7.86
C LYS A 38 6.25 -3.23 -6.55
N GLU A 39 7.15 -2.29 -6.21
CA GLU A 39 6.99 -1.43 -5.04
C GLU A 39 5.74 -0.56 -5.15
N MET A 40 5.48 -0.01 -6.34
CA MET A 40 4.28 0.78 -6.62
C MET A 40 2.99 -0.05 -6.55
N GLU A 41 3.00 -1.29 -7.01
CA GLU A 41 1.85 -2.20 -6.88
C GLU A 41 1.55 -2.54 -5.41
N VAL A 42 2.58 -2.75 -4.59
CA VAL A 42 2.45 -2.98 -3.15
C VAL A 42 1.92 -1.73 -2.43
N GLU A 43 2.49 -0.57 -2.75
CA GLU A 43 2.03 0.72 -2.24
C GLU A 43 0.59 1.01 -2.66
N ALA A 44 0.22 0.73 -3.91
CA ALA A 44 -1.13 0.91 -4.43
C ALA A 44 -2.13 -0.04 -3.75
N ALA A 45 -1.74 -1.29 -3.47
CA ALA A 45 -2.56 -2.22 -2.70
C ALA A 45 -2.80 -1.70 -1.27
N LYS A 46 -1.74 -1.26 -0.60
CA LYS A 46 -1.82 -0.70 0.76
C LYS A 46 -2.66 0.58 0.80
N LEU A 47 -2.51 1.44 -0.21
CA LEU A 47 -3.29 2.67 -0.35
C LEU A 47 -4.77 2.35 -0.58
N ARG A 48 -5.09 1.36 -1.42
CA ARG A 48 -6.45 0.91 -1.67
C ARG A 48 -7.11 0.32 -0.42
N GLU A 49 -6.37 -0.46 0.37
CA GLU A 49 -6.87 -0.97 1.66
C GLU A 49 -7.14 0.15 2.66
N MET A 50 -6.23 1.13 2.74
CA MET A 50 -6.39 2.28 3.63
C MET A 50 -7.58 3.17 3.21
N GLN A 51 -7.80 3.36 1.91
CA GLN A 51 -8.96 4.06 1.38
C GLN A 51 -10.26 3.32 1.69
N ALA A 52 -10.33 2.00 1.46
CA ALA A 52 -11.52 1.20 1.75
C ALA A 52 -11.88 1.20 3.24
N GLN A 53 -10.88 1.16 4.13
CA GLN A 53 -11.11 1.27 5.57
C GLN A 53 -11.63 2.66 5.96
N ALA A 54 -11.08 3.73 5.37
CA ALA A 54 -11.55 5.09 5.62
C ALA A 54 -13.00 5.30 5.11
N GLU A 55 -13.35 4.75 3.95
CA GLU A 55 -14.73 4.77 3.44
C GLU A 55 -15.69 4.03 4.36
N LYS A 56 -15.27 2.87 4.89
CA LYS A 56 -16.06 2.12 5.87
C LYS A 56 -16.29 2.94 7.13
N ASP A 57 -15.26 3.56 7.68
CA ASP A 57 -15.36 4.39 8.90
C ASP A 57 -16.23 5.64 8.66
N MET A 58 -16.22 6.20 7.45
CA MET A 58 -17.05 7.35 7.06
C MET A 58 -18.52 6.99 6.80
N ASN A 59 -18.81 5.77 6.34
CA ASN A 59 -20.15 5.30 6.02
C ASN A 59 -20.79 4.42 7.12
N MET A 60 -20.18 4.31 8.31
CA MET A 60 -20.82 3.66 9.45
C MET A 60 -22.03 4.46 9.95
N THR A 61 -23.14 3.76 10.21
CA THR A 61 -24.32 4.34 10.84
C THR A 61 -24.04 4.72 12.30
N GLU A 62 -24.90 5.54 12.90
CA GLU A 62 -24.77 5.86 14.32
C GLU A 62 -24.95 4.63 15.21
N GLU A 63 -25.88 3.73 14.88
CA GLU A 63 -26.08 2.45 15.59
C GLU A 63 -24.82 1.56 15.53
N ASP A 64 -24.13 1.51 14.38
CA ASP A 64 -22.88 0.76 14.25
C ASP A 64 -21.77 1.36 15.13
N LYS A 65 -21.68 2.69 15.21
CA LYS A 65 -20.71 3.39 16.07
C LYS A 65 -20.99 3.12 17.54
N GLU A 66 -22.24 3.22 17.96
CA GLU A 66 -22.64 2.91 19.34
C GLU A 66 -22.36 1.44 19.69
N ALA A 67 -22.58 0.51 18.76
CA ALA A 67 -22.25 -0.90 18.97
C ALA A 67 -20.73 -1.17 19.04
N VAL A 68 -19.92 -0.41 18.31
CA VAL A 68 -18.45 -0.46 18.43
C VAL A 68 -18.00 0.16 19.76
N ASP A 69 -18.54 1.31 20.13
CA ASP A 69 -18.21 2.00 21.38
C ASP A 69 -18.62 1.17 22.61
N ALA A 70 -19.78 0.52 22.57
CA ALA A 70 -20.25 -0.38 23.63
C ALA A 70 -19.36 -1.61 23.83
N ARG A 71 -18.56 -1.97 22.82
CA ARG A 71 -17.58 -3.07 22.86
C ARG A 71 -16.15 -2.58 23.01
N SER A 72 -15.94 -1.27 23.07
CA SER A 72 -14.62 -0.66 23.12
C SER A 72 -14.29 -0.17 24.52
N VAL A 73 -13.07 -0.47 24.96
CA VAL A 73 -12.56 -0.06 26.26
C VAL A 73 -11.43 0.94 26.08
N TYR A 74 -11.46 2.01 26.88
CA TYR A 74 -10.38 2.98 26.97
C TYR A 74 -9.28 2.47 27.92
N VAL A 75 -8.05 2.44 27.42
CA VAL A 75 -6.86 2.07 28.19
C VAL A 75 -5.96 3.30 28.29
N GLY A 76 -5.84 3.85 29.50
CA GLY A 76 -4.92 4.95 29.81
C GLY A 76 -3.54 4.46 30.23
N ASN A 77 -2.57 5.38 30.30
CA ASN A 77 -1.20 5.12 30.74
C ASN A 77 -0.48 4.00 29.96
N VAL A 78 -0.80 3.89 28.66
CA VAL A 78 -0.11 2.98 27.75
C VAL A 78 1.31 3.50 27.51
N ASP A 79 2.30 2.61 27.55
CA ASP A 79 3.70 2.99 27.32
C ASP A 79 3.90 3.46 25.87
N TRP A 80 4.86 4.36 25.64
CA TRP A 80 5.14 4.88 24.32
C TRP A 80 5.75 3.85 23.36
N GLY A 81 6.39 2.81 23.90
CA GLY A 81 6.89 1.68 23.13
C GLY A 81 5.87 0.56 22.92
N SER A 82 4.69 0.65 23.54
CA SER A 82 3.70 -0.43 23.46
C SER A 82 3.23 -0.68 22.03
N THR A 83 3.24 -1.94 21.62
CA THR A 83 2.71 -2.36 20.34
C THR A 83 1.29 -2.94 20.46
N PRO A 84 0.50 -2.94 19.38
CA PRO A 84 -0.80 -3.59 19.37
C PRO A 84 -0.74 -5.05 19.83
N GLU A 85 0.31 -5.78 19.45
CA GLU A 85 0.51 -7.19 19.83
C GLU A 85 0.69 -7.36 21.35
N GLU A 86 1.40 -6.44 22.01
CA GLU A 86 1.55 -6.45 23.46
C GLU A 86 0.23 -6.19 24.19
N LEU A 87 -0.54 -5.20 23.74
CA LEU A 87 -1.88 -4.94 24.28
C LEU A 87 -2.79 -6.15 24.03
N GLN A 88 -2.74 -6.75 22.84
CA GLN A 88 -3.52 -7.93 22.52
C GLN A 88 -3.18 -9.08 23.47
N ALA A 89 -1.90 -9.36 23.67
CA ALA A 89 -1.45 -10.40 24.59
C ALA A 89 -1.83 -10.10 26.04
N HIS A 90 -1.91 -8.83 26.44
CA HIS A 90 -2.31 -8.43 27.77
C HIS A 90 -3.82 -8.64 28.02
N PHE A 91 -4.65 -8.27 27.04
CA PHE A 91 -6.12 -8.30 27.16
C PHE A 91 -6.77 -9.58 26.61
N GLN A 92 -5.99 -10.50 26.02
CA GLN A 92 -6.52 -11.76 25.45
C GLN A 92 -7.29 -12.62 26.45
N SER A 93 -6.99 -12.52 27.75
CA SER A 93 -7.70 -13.27 28.80
C SER A 93 -9.07 -12.70 29.15
N CYS A 94 -9.33 -11.43 28.81
CA CYS A 94 -10.61 -10.76 29.03
C CYS A 94 -11.62 -11.14 27.94
N GLY A 95 -11.16 -11.26 26.69
CA GLY A 95 -11.97 -11.74 25.59
C GLY A 95 -11.26 -11.68 24.24
N THR A 96 -12.00 -12.03 23.19
CA THR A 96 -11.51 -11.92 21.81
C THR A 96 -11.46 -10.45 21.40
N ILE A 97 -10.31 -9.99 20.91
CA ILE A 97 -10.11 -8.60 20.49
C ILE A 97 -10.30 -8.49 18.98
N ASN A 98 -11.16 -7.56 18.55
CA ASN A 98 -11.38 -7.24 17.15
C ASN A 98 -10.36 -6.21 16.64
N ARG A 99 -10.08 -5.18 17.45
CA ARG A 99 -9.26 -4.04 17.03
C ARG A 99 -8.55 -3.40 18.20
N ILE A 100 -7.31 -2.98 17.98
CA ILE A 100 -6.53 -2.15 18.91
C ILE A 100 -6.12 -0.88 18.19
N THR A 101 -6.41 0.27 18.79
CA THR A 101 -6.06 1.58 18.25
C THR A 101 -5.25 2.35 19.28
N ILE A 102 -3.94 2.47 19.07
CA ILE A 102 -3.06 3.31 19.89
C ILE A 102 -3.07 4.73 19.30
N LEU A 103 -3.42 5.74 20.11
CA LEU A 103 -3.50 7.09 19.59
C LEU A 103 -2.16 7.81 19.69
N CYS A 104 -1.71 8.28 18.52
CA CYS A 104 -0.56 9.16 18.40
C CYS A 104 -1.00 10.61 18.16
N ASP A 105 -0.18 11.53 18.66
CA ASP A 105 -0.32 12.96 18.41
C ASP A 105 -0.12 13.24 16.92
N LYS A 106 -1.05 13.99 16.30
CA LYS A 106 -1.08 14.18 14.85
C LYS A 106 0.04 15.09 14.32
N TRP A 107 0.69 15.87 15.19
CA TRP A 107 1.75 16.80 14.79
C TRP A 107 3.14 16.20 15.01
N THR A 108 3.33 15.50 16.12
CA THR A 108 4.62 14.92 16.50
C THR A 108 4.75 13.44 16.13
N GLY A 109 3.63 12.76 15.89
CA GLY A 109 3.58 11.31 15.70
C GLY A 109 3.82 10.52 16.98
N HIS A 110 4.06 11.18 18.12
CA HIS A 110 4.34 10.50 19.37
C HIS A 110 3.06 9.94 20.00
N PRO A 111 3.10 8.72 20.56
CA PRO A 111 1.97 8.13 21.26
C PRO A 111 1.54 9.00 22.44
N LYS A 112 0.23 9.23 22.57
CA LYS A 112 -0.36 10.08 23.62
C LYS A 112 -0.53 9.36 24.96
N GLY A 113 -0.10 8.11 25.03
CA GLY A 113 -0.17 7.27 26.23
C GLY A 113 -1.56 6.68 26.50
N TYR A 114 -2.38 6.51 25.45
CA TYR A 114 -3.67 5.84 25.58
C TYR A 114 -4.04 5.07 24.31
N ALA A 115 -4.87 4.03 24.49
CA ALA A 115 -5.35 3.16 23.42
C ALA A 115 -6.83 2.82 23.61
N TYR A 116 -7.47 2.40 22.53
CA TYR A 116 -8.79 1.77 22.55
C TYR A 116 -8.66 0.31 22.14
N VAL A 117 -9.34 -0.57 22.88
CA VAL A 117 -9.41 -1.99 22.60
C VAL A 117 -10.88 -2.34 22.35
N GLU A 118 -11.19 -2.74 21.11
CA GLU A 118 -12.51 -3.25 20.73
C GLU A 118 -12.54 -4.76 20.93
N PHE A 119 -13.46 -5.24 21.76
CA PHE A 119 -13.73 -6.65 21.95
C PHE A 119 -14.80 -7.16 20.99
N ALA A 120 -14.81 -8.47 20.75
CA ALA A 120 -15.84 -9.12 19.94
C ALA A 120 -17.23 -9.00 20.61
N ASP A 121 -17.25 -9.11 21.94
CA ASP A 121 -18.44 -9.08 22.78
C ASP A 121 -18.42 -7.89 23.75
N PRO A 122 -19.58 -7.27 24.03
CA PRO A 122 -19.68 -6.12 24.95
C PRO A 122 -19.52 -6.49 26.43
N SER A 123 -19.52 -7.80 26.75
CA SER A 123 -19.41 -8.32 28.12
C SER A 123 -17.99 -8.76 28.49
N SER A 124 -17.03 -8.61 27.57
CA SER A 124 -15.62 -9.02 27.73
C SER A 124 -14.77 -8.02 28.50
#